data_AF-A0A852ZE71-F1
#
_entry.id   AF-A0A852ZE71-F1
#
_cell.length_a   1.000
_cell.length_b   1.000
_cell.length_c   1.000
_cell.angle_alpha   90.00
_cell.angle_beta   90.00
_cell.angle_gamma   90.00
#
_symmetry.space_group_name_H-M   'P 1'
#
loop_
_entity.id
_entity.type
_entity.pdbx_description
1 polymer ?
#
loop_
_entity_poly.entity_id
_entity_poly.type
_entity_poly.pdbx_seq_one_letter_code
_entity_poly.pdbx_strand_id
1 'polypeptide(L)' 'MQTSMRIDSNNRDTLARIAERDYGGASLDETVARLAFEHESFTALARLSDDELQDYQDEQQGLAESDMGTSE' A
#
# COMPACT_ATOMS: atom_id res chain seq x y z
N MET A 1 -16.91 -8.07 16.43
CA MET A 1 -15.94 -8.03 17.55
C MET A 1 -15.12 -6.77 17.38
N GLN A 2 -15.02 -5.92 18.42
CA GLN A 2 -14.15 -4.75 18.37
C GLN A 2 -12.80 -5.14 18.96
N THR A 3 -11.76 -5.17 18.12
CA THR A 3 -10.39 -5.45 18.55
C THR A 3 -9.70 -4.13 18.88
N SER A 4 -8.91 -4.08 19.95
CA SER A 4 -8.17 -2.86 20.33
C SER A 4 -6.68 -3.15 20.41
N MET A 5 -5.86 -2.21 19.93
CA MET A 5 -4.41 -2.24 20.02
C MET A 5 -3.94 -0.97 20.72
N ARG A 6 -2.97 -1.12 21.65
CA ARG A 6 -2.28 0.02 22.23
C ARG A 6 -1.11 0.42 21.34
N ILE A 7 -0.95 1.72 21.14
CA ILE A 7 0.13 2.29 20.35
C ILE A 7 0.75 3.45 21.11
N ASP A 8 2.08 3.58 21.01
CA ASP A 8 2.81 4.72 21.55
C ASP A 8 2.43 6.01 20.80
N SER A 9 2.48 7.16 21.50
CA SER A 9 2.14 8.45 20.90
C SER A 9 3.00 8.78 19.68
N ASN A 10 4.29 8.45 19.69
CA ASN A 10 5.17 8.73 18.56
C ASN A 10 4.78 7.92 17.31
N ASN A 11 4.35 6.68 17.51
CA ASN A 11 3.90 5.82 16.42
C ASN A 11 2.55 6.30 15.88
N ARG A 12 1.62 6.70 16.77
CA ARG A 12 0.35 7.31 16.35
C ARG A 12 0.57 8.58 15.53
N ASP A 13 1.47 9.46 15.96
CA ASP A 13 1.75 10.72 15.27
C ASP A 13 2.46 10.48 13.92
N THR A 14 3.25 9.41 13.83
CA THR A 14 3.82 8.95 12.56
C THR A 14 2.75 8.43 11.62
N LEU A 15 1.81 7.61 12.10
CA LEU A 15 0.67 7.16 11.29
C LEU A 15 -0.20 8.32 10.83
N ALA A 16 -0.44 9.32 11.67
CA ALA A 16 -1.18 10.52 11.27
C ALA A 16 -0.50 11.28 10.13
N ARG A 17 0.84 11.41 10.17
CA ARG A 17 1.60 12.04 9.08
C ARG A 17 1.53 11.23 7.78
N ILE A 18 1.57 9.91 7.86
CA ILE A 18 1.41 9.02 6.70
C ILE A 18 0.00 9.18 6.12
N ALA A 19 -1.03 9.17 6.97
CA ALA A 19 -2.42 9.34 6.55
C ALA A 19 -2.64 10.62 5.74
N GLU A 20 -2.12 11.75 6.23
CA GLU A 20 -2.20 13.04 5.55
C GLU A 20 -1.41 13.06 4.24
N ARG A 21 -0.17 12.54 4.25
CA ARG A 21 0.75 12.61 3.11
C ARG A 21 0.34 11.69 1.96
N ASP A 22 -0.03 10.45 2.28
CA ASP A 22 -0.12 9.35 1.30
C ASP A 22 -1.56 8.93 1.05
N TYR A 23 -2.45 9.14 2.02
CA TYR A 23 -3.81 8.59 2.00
C TYR A 23 -4.91 9.66 2.05
N GLY A 24 -4.57 10.94 1.85
CA GLY A 24 -5.55 12.02 1.77
C GLY A 24 -6.28 12.32 3.08
N GLY A 25 -5.60 12.15 4.22
CA GLY A 25 -6.18 12.39 5.55
C GLY A 25 -7.08 11.24 6.04
N ALA A 26 -6.80 10.01 5.61
CA ALA A 26 -7.55 8.82 6.02
C ALA A 26 -7.56 8.63 7.56
N SER A 27 -8.55 7.88 8.05
CA SER A 27 -8.61 7.52 9.47
C SER A 27 -7.41 6.65 9.88
N LEU A 28 -7.11 6.60 11.19
CA LEU A 28 -6.02 5.76 11.70
C LEU A 28 -6.24 4.26 11.40
N ASP A 29 -7.48 3.79 11.51
CA ASP A 29 -7.85 2.40 11.21
C ASP A 29 -7.60 2.06 9.74
N GLU A 30 -8.07 2.92 8.84
CA GLU A 30 -7.87 2.76 7.40
C GLU A 30 -6.39 2.85 7.01
N THR A 31 -5.65 3.76 7.64
CA THR A 31 -4.19 3.89 7.45
C THR A 31 -3.47 2.61 7.84
N VAL A 32 -3.82 2.02 8.99
CA VAL A 32 -3.25 0.75 9.44
C VAL A 32 -3.63 -0.40 8.49
N ALA A 33 -4.88 -0.44 8.02
CA ALA A 33 -5.32 -1.46 7.08
C ALA A 33 -4.56 -1.39 5.75
N ARG A 34 -4.37 -0.20 5.19
CA ARG A 34 -3.61 0.02 3.95
C ARG A 34 -2.14 -0.34 4.12
N LEU A 35 -1.50 0.10 5.20
CA LEU A 35 -0.11 -0.25 5.50
C LEU A 35 0.09 -1.76 5.69
N ALA A 36 -0.86 -2.45 6.33
CA ALA A 36 -0.80 -3.90 6.47
C ALA A 36 -0.89 -4.60 5.10
N PHE A 37 -1.82 -4.16 4.25
CA PHE A 37 -1.95 -4.69 2.89
C PHE A 37 -0.69 -4.43 2.04
N GLU A 38 -0.12 -3.22 2.11
CA GLU A 38 1.12 -2.87 1.43
C GLU A 38 2.30 -3.73 1.90
N HIS A 39 2.44 -3.92 3.22
CA HIS A 39 3.47 -4.78 3.78
C HIS A 39 3.36 -6.24 3.29
N GLU A 40 2.15 -6.78 3.26
CA GLU A 40 1.89 -8.13 2.73
C GLU A 40 2.21 -8.21 1.24
N SER A 41 1.82 -7.19 0.46
CA SER A 41 2.10 -7.08 -0.97
C SER A 41 3.61 -7.06 -1.24
N PHE A 42 4.36 -6.21 -0.53
CA PHE A 42 5.82 -6.15 -0.67
C PHE A 42 6.50 -7.46 -0.23
N THR A 43 5.98 -8.11 0.81
CA THR A 43 6.49 -9.41 1.25
C THR A 43 6.24 -10.50 0.20
N ALA A 44 5.10 -10.47 -0.48
CA ALA A 44 4.81 -11.38 -1.58
C ALA A 44 5.76 -11.13 -2.77
N LEU A 45 5.94 -9.87 -3.17
CA LEU A 45 6.86 -9.49 -4.24
C LEU A 45 8.31 -9.91 -3.94
N ALA A 46 8.77 -9.73 -2.70
CA ALA A 46 10.11 -10.12 -2.29
C ALA A 46 10.39 -11.63 -2.31
N ARG A 47 9.34 -12.46 -2.46
CA ARG A 47 9.45 -13.93 -2.57
C ARG A 47 9.48 -14.43 -4.01
N LEU A 48 9.16 -13.57 -4.98
CA LEU A 48 9.21 -13.93 -6.39
C LEU A 48 10.66 -14.18 -6.83
N SER A 49 10.84 -15.09 -7.78
CA SER A 49 12.09 -15.18 -8.54
C SER A 49 12.26 -13.97 -9.45
N ASP A 50 13.49 -13.73 -9.95
CA ASP A 50 13.76 -12.62 -10.86
C ASP A 50 12.89 -12.67 -12.13
N ASP A 51 12.69 -13.86 -12.71
CA ASP A 51 11.81 -14.05 -13.87
C ASP A 51 10.34 -13.70 -13.55
N GLU A 52 9.81 -14.16 -12.40
CA GLU A 52 8.44 -13.85 -11.97
C GLU A 52 8.25 -12.37 -11.62
N LEU A 53 9.27 -11.73 -11.05
CA LEU A 53 9.24 -10.31 -10.76
C LEU A 53 9.26 -9.48 -12.05
N GLN A 54 10.01 -9.91 -13.05
CA GLN A 54 10.07 -9.25 -14.34
C GLN A 54 8.73 -9.37 -15.09
N ASP A 55 8.11 -10.55 -15.09
CA ASP A 55 6.77 -10.76 -15.68
C ASP A 55 5.72 -9.86 -15.01
N TYR A 56 5.72 -9.79 -13.68
CA TYR A 56 4.84 -8.89 -12.93
C TYR A 56 5.05 -7.42 -13.31
N GLN A 57 6.29 -6.97 -13.46
CA GLN A 57 6.59 -5.58 -13.84
C GLN A 57 6.09 -5.24 -15.25
N ASP A 58 6.26 -6.15 -16.20
CA ASP A 58 5.79 -6.00 -17.58
C ASP A 58 4.25 -5.90 -17.61
N GLU A 59 3.57 -6.75 -16.84
CA GLU A 59 2.11 -6.73 -16.72
C GLU A 59 1.61 -5.42 -16.11
N GLN A 60 2.26 -4.92 -15.04
CA GLN A 60 1.91 -3.63 -14.43
C GLN A 60 2.15 -2.45 -15.38
N GLN A 61 3.22 -2.48 -16.16
CA GLN A 61 3.51 -1.45 -17.15
C GLN A 61 2.41 -1.39 -18.21
N GLY A 62 2.02 -2.55 -18.77
CA GLY A 62 0.95 -2.60 -19.77
C GLY A 62 -0.41 -2.11 -19.26
N LEU A 63 -0.71 -2.33 -17.97
CA LEU A 63 -1.92 -1.79 -17.33
C LEU A 63 -1.86 -0.26 -17.18
N ALA A 64 -0.72 0.28 -16.75
CA ALA A 64 -0.53 1.74 -16.60
C ALA A 64 -0.63 2.47 -17.95
N GLU A 65 -0.09 1.86 -19.01
CA GLU A 65 -0.19 2.39 -20.38
C GLU A 65 -1.64 2.36 -20.91
N SER A 66 -2.40 1.33 -20.54
CA SER A 66 -3.82 1.20 -20.92
C SER A 66 -4.72 2.21 -20.21
N ASP A 67 -4.43 2.56 -18.95
CA ASP A 67 -5.20 3.54 -18.16
C ASP A 67 -4.99 4.99 -18.65
N MET A 68 -3.84 5.31 -19.25
CA MET A 68 -3.62 6.62 -19.89
C MET A 68 -4.36 6.78 -21.23
N GLY A 69 -4.83 5.68 -21.84
CA GLY A 69 -5.52 5.69 -23.14
C GLY A 69 -7.02 6.00 -23.06
N THR A 70 -7.62 6.07 -21.88
CA THR A 70 -9.07 6.26 -21.66
C THR A 70 -9.47 7.71 -21.36
N SER A 71 -8.52 8.66 -21.48
CA SER A 71 -8.81 10.10 -21.40
C SER A 71 -9.21 10.64 -22.78
N GLU A 72 -10.45 10.38 -23.23
CA GLU A 72 -11.12 11.08 -24.34
C GLU A 72 -12.11 12.14 -23.84
#